data_AF-A0A8B8B0D8-F1
#
_entry.id   AF-A0A8B8B0D8-F1
#
_cell.length_a   1.000
_cell.length_b   1.000
_cell.length_c   1.000
_cell.angle_alpha   90.00
_cell.angle_beta   90.00
_cell.angle_gamma   90.00
#
_symmetry.space_group_name_H-M   'P 1'
#
loop_
_entity.id
_entity.type
_entity.pdbx_description
1 polymer ?
#
loop_
_entity_poly.entity_id
_entity_poly.type
_entity_poly.pdbx_seq_one_letter_code
_entity_poly.pdbx_strand_id
1 'polypeptide(L)'
;MGLADFWSSVTVLLMFGNIFIKASEYDFDVFPVDKCPQSKQDWEMRSNVRKCNSTHGYHCVPNKHLTSLIEFCYPGGVKIPFESGNCLELAARGILNQVPCKMTFSNGCPETFFFSPELYRYCLKVKQRSKQTQVQKILLERI
;
A
#
# COMPACT_ATOMS: atom_id res chain seq x y z
N MET A 1 -57.32 -27.69 23.25
CA MET A 1 -56.21 -27.72 24.23
C MET A 1 -55.39 -28.97 23.90
N GLY A 2 -54.18 -28.98 23.37
CA GLY A 2 -53.20 -27.97 23.01
C GLY A 2 -52.00 -28.81 22.52
N LEU A 3 -51.87 -29.00 21.21
CA LEU A 3 -50.69 -29.63 20.60
C LEU A 3 -49.70 -28.51 20.30
N ALA A 4 -49.14 -27.95 21.36
CA ALA A 4 -47.92 -27.16 21.30
C ALA A 4 -46.78 -28.06 21.78
N ASP A 5 -45.57 -27.72 21.36
CA ASP A 5 -44.31 -28.17 21.96
C ASP A 5 -43.77 -29.50 21.41
N PHE A 6 -43.05 -29.42 20.29
CA PHE A 6 -41.67 -29.94 20.24
C PHE A 6 -40.90 -29.43 18.99
N TRP A 7 -41.11 -28.17 18.58
CA TRP A 7 -40.31 -27.54 17.52
C TRP A 7 -39.11 -26.75 18.06
N SER A 8 -38.72 -26.97 19.31
CA SER A 8 -37.76 -26.10 20.02
C SER A 8 -36.29 -26.54 19.95
N SER A 9 -35.92 -27.48 19.07
CA SER A 9 -34.53 -27.99 19.00
C SER A 9 -33.85 -27.88 17.62
N VAL A 10 -34.51 -27.31 16.60
CA VAL A 10 -33.95 -27.29 15.22
C VAL A 10 -33.35 -25.92 14.82
N THR A 11 -33.57 -24.85 15.58
CA THR A 11 -33.16 -23.48 15.22
C THR A 11 -31.89 -22.97 15.92
N VAL A 12 -31.02 -23.85 16.42
CA VAL A 12 -29.72 -23.41 16.99
C VAL A 12 -28.54 -23.61 16.02
N LEU A 13 -28.76 -24.20 14.84
CA LEU A 13 -27.67 -24.69 13.98
C LEU A 13 -27.32 -23.85 12.73
N LEU A 14 -27.88 -22.65 12.50
CA LEU A 14 -27.67 -21.91 11.24
C LEU A 14 -27.28 -20.42 11.39
N MET A 15 -26.70 -20.00 12.51
CA MET A 15 -26.23 -18.61 12.70
C MET A 15 -24.73 -18.50 13.00
N PHE A 16 -23.91 -19.48 12.63
CA PHE A 16 -22.48 -19.23 12.43
C PHE A 16 -22.27 -18.87 10.97
N GLY A 17 -22.77 -17.68 10.60
CA GLY A 17 -22.40 -17.05 9.34
C GLY A 17 -20.88 -17.07 9.23
N ASN A 18 -20.36 -17.53 8.10
CA ASN A 18 -18.93 -17.57 7.83
C ASN A 18 -18.36 -16.15 7.99
N ILE A 19 -17.82 -15.84 9.18
CA ILE A 19 -17.04 -14.62 9.39
C ILE A 19 -15.70 -14.87 8.69
N PHE A 20 -15.66 -14.57 7.40
CA PHE A 20 -14.40 -14.46 6.67
C PHE A 20 -13.69 -13.21 7.20
N ILE A 21 -12.87 -13.36 8.25
CA ILE A 21 -11.93 -12.32 8.64
C ILE A 21 -10.89 -12.24 7.52
N LYS A 22 -11.08 -11.30 6.58
CA LYS A 22 -10.03 -10.96 5.64
C LYS A 22 -8.90 -10.32 6.44
N ALA A 23 -7.75 -10.98 6.50
CA ALA A 23 -6.52 -10.37 6.98
C ALA A 23 -6.24 -9.12 6.14
N SER A 24 -5.93 -7.99 6.79
CA SER A 24 -5.44 -6.81 6.08
C SER A 24 -4.08 -7.12 5.48
N GLU A 25 -3.79 -6.58 4.29
CA GLU A 25 -2.48 -6.73 3.64
C GLU A 25 -1.37 -5.98 4.40
N TYR A 26 -1.74 -4.88 5.06
CA TYR A 26 -0.86 -4.00 5.81
C TYR A 26 -1.25 -4.00 7.28
N ASP A 27 -0.25 -3.78 8.15
CA ASP A 27 -0.44 -3.74 9.60
C ASP A 27 -0.85 -2.33 10.11
N PHE A 28 -1.07 -1.38 9.18
CA PHE A 28 -1.53 -0.02 9.44
C PHE A 28 -2.43 0.49 8.30
N ASP A 29 -3.11 1.61 8.52
CA ASP A 29 -4.01 2.21 7.54
C ASP A 29 -3.27 2.73 6.31
N VAL A 30 -3.72 2.26 5.14
CA VAL A 30 -3.16 2.62 3.82
C VAL A 30 -4.29 3.07 2.92
N PHE A 31 -4.10 4.19 2.24
CA PHE A 31 -5.12 4.81 1.41
C PHE A 31 -4.65 4.92 -0.04
N PRO A 32 -5.40 4.41 -1.04
CA PRO A 32 -5.06 4.59 -2.43
C PRO A 32 -5.20 6.06 -2.85
N VAL A 33 -4.30 6.50 -3.74
CA VAL A 33 -4.32 7.85 -4.32
C VAL A 33 -3.95 7.80 -5.81
N ASP A 34 -4.44 8.77 -6.57
CA ASP A 34 -4.11 8.88 -8.00
C ASP A 34 -2.71 9.49 -8.22
N LYS A 35 -2.27 10.35 -7.30
CA LYS A 35 -0.99 11.06 -7.38
C LYS A 35 -0.39 11.28 -6.00
N CYS A 36 0.92 11.16 -5.92
CA CYS A 36 1.69 11.59 -4.76
C CYS A 36 1.98 13.10 -4.81
N PRO A 37 2.24 13.73 -3.65
CA PRO A 37 2.70 15.11 -3.57
C PRO A 37 3.91 15.37 -4.45
N GLN A 38 3.90 16.51 -5.15
CA GLN A 38 4.99 16.91 -6.06
C GLN A 38 5.76 18.12 -5.54
N SER A 39 5.36 18.64 -4.38
CA SER A 39 5.97 19.77 -3.71
C SER A 39 5.99 19.55 -2.20
N LYS A 40 6.85 20.29 -1.49
CA LYS A 40 6.90 20.26 -0.03
C LYS A 40 5.57 20.69 0.59
N GLN A 41 4.93 21.71 0.01
CA GLN A 41 3.65 22.23 0.49
C GLN A 41 2.54 21.18 0.36
N ASP A 42 2.47 20.48 -0.77
CA ASP A 42 1.51 19.38 -0.94
C ASP A 42 1.79 18.25 0.04
N TRP A 43 3.06 17.93 0.27
CA TRP A 43 3.46 16.88 1.20
C TRP A 43 3.01 17.23 2.63
N GLU A 44 3.25 18.46 3.08
CA GLU A 44 2.83 18.94 4.40
C GLU A 44 1.29 18.96 4.52
N MET A 45 0.60 19.41 3.48
CA MET A 45 -0.88 19.41 3.45
C MET A 45 -1.43 17.99 3.58
N ARG A 46 -0.92 17.03 2.80
CA ARG A 46 -1.38 15.63 2.86
C ARG A 46 -1.04 14.97 4.19
N SER A 47 0.16 15.23 4.73
CA SER A 47 0.56 14.77 6.07
C SER A 47 -0.42 15.24 7.15
N ASN A 48 -0.81 16.53 7.10
CA ASN A 48 -1.77 17.12 8.03
C ASN A 48 -3.18 16.55 7.87
N VAL A 49 -3.66 16.38 6.63
CA VAL A 49 -4.97 15.76 6.34
C VAL A 49 -5.02 14.32 6.86
N ARG A 50 -3.91 13.58 6.75
CA ARG A 50 -3.79 12.22 7.29
C ARG A 50 -3.48 12.15 8.78
N LYS A 51 -3.26 13.29 9.44
CA LYS A 51 -2.93 13.40 10.86
C LYS A 51 -1.69 12.56 11.22
N CYS A 52 -0.74 12.47 10.30
CA CYS A 52 0.57 11.89 10.58
C CYS A 52 1.30 12.77 11.62
N ASN A 53 2.16 12.17 12.44
CA ASN A 53 2.75 12.85 13.60
C ASN A 53 4.27 12.59 13.67
N SER A 54 4.92 13.01 14.77
CA SER A 54 6.37 12.87 14.95
C SER A 54 6.86 11.42 15.09
N THR A 55 5.98 10.46 15.34
CA THR A 55 6.31 9.03 15.41
C THR A 55 5.90 8.29 14.13
N HIS A 56 4.88 8.77 13.42
CA HIS A 56 4.38 8.17 12.19
C HIS A 56 4.53 9.13 11.02
N GLY A 57 5.60 8.98 10.23
CA GLY A 57 5.90 9.88 9.11
C GLY A 57 5.00 9.65 7.91
N TYR A 58 4.52 10.73 7.28
CA TYR A 58 3.76 10.63 6.04
C TYR A 58 4.64 10.11 4.89
N HIS A 59 4.13 9.09 4.19
CA HIS A 59 4.74 8.54 3.00
C HIS A 59 3.68 8.42 1.90
N CYS A 60 4.12 8.60 0.65
CA CYS A 60 3.34 8.26 -0.52
C CYS A 60 4.24 7.53 -1.51
N VAL A 61 3.94 6.27 -1.78
CA VAL A 61 4.76 5.36 -2.59
C VAL A 61 3.85 4.40 -3.37
N PRO A 62 4.36 3.70 -4.38
CA PRO A 62 3.66 2.59 -5.00
C PRO A 62 3.40 1.43 -4.02
N ASN A 63 2.32 0.69 -4.26
CA ASN A 63 2.08 -0.59 -3.61
C ASN A 63 3.07 -1.67 -4.11
N LYS A 64 3.06 -2.83 -3.44
CA LYS A 64 3.84 -4.03 -3.78
C LYS A 64 3.76 -4.46 -5.25
N HIS A 65 2.63 -4.18 -5.90
CA HIS A 65 2.40 -4.56 -7.30
C HIS A 65 2.82 -3.48 -8.30
N LEU A 66 3.23 -2.31 -7.81
CA LEU A 66 3.63 -1.15 -8.62
C LEU A 66 2.50 -0.70 -9.57
N THR A 67 1.25 -0.99 -9.23
CA THR A 67 0.06 -0.68 -10.04
C THR A 67 -0.69 0.55 -9.56
N SER A 68 -0.54 0.88 -8.28
CA SER A 68 -1.29 1.94 -7.62
C SER A 68 -0.40 2.68 -6.64
N LEU A 69 -0.64 3.99 -6.49
CA LEU A 69 -0.01 4.79 -5.45
C LEU A 69 -0.86 4.73 -4.19
N ILE A 70 -0.19 4.74 -3.05
CA ILE A 70 -0.80 4.69 -1.74
C ILE A 70 -0.10 5.69 -0.83
N GLU A 71 -0.87 6.26 0.09
CA GLU A 71 -0.38 7.14 1.14
C GLU A 71 -0.74 6.58 2.52
N PHE A 72 0.14 6.81 3.49
CA PHE A 72 0.00 6.27 4.85
C PHE A 72 0.93 7.02 5.82
N CYS A 73 0.66 6.83 7.12
CA CYS A 73 1.57 7.26 8.18
C CYS A 73 2.41 6.07 8.64
N TYR A 74 3.71 6.09 8.35
CA TYR A 74 4.60 4.96 8.57
C TYR A 74 5.12 4.90 10.02
N PRO A 75 4.93 3.79 10.76
CA PRO A 75 5.28 3.69 12.17
C PRO A 75 6.79 3.66 12.45
N GLY A 76 7.64 3.44 11.44
CA GLY A 76 9.11 3.39 11.61
C GLY A 76 9.79 4.76 11.71
N GLY A 77 9.03 5.84 11.95
CA GLY A 77 9.54 7.18 12.18
C GLY A 77 9.33 8.16 11.01
N VAL A 78 9.74 9.41 11.25
CA VAL A 78 9.53 10.54 10.33
C VAL A 78 10.67 10.78 9.33
N LYS A 79 11.87 10.31 9.64
CA LYS A 79 13.08 10.58 8.86
C LYS A 79 13.89 9.30 8.70
N ILE A 80 13.65 8.60 7.59
CA ILE A 80 14.31 7.34 7.25
C ILE A 80 15.28 7.60 6.09
N PRO A 81 16.54 7.15 6.19
CA PRO A 81 17.50 7.29 5.10
C PRO A 81 17.26 6.24 4.01
N PHE A 82 17.44 6.64 2.75
CA PHE A 82 17.37 5.75 1.59
C PHE A 82 18.55 5.98 0.66
N GLU A 83 18.96 4.90 -0.01
CA GLU A 83 20.13 4.87 -0.87
C GLU A 83 19.87 5.52 -2.23
N SER A 84 20.94 6.01 -2.86
CA SER A 84 20.88 6.48 -4.24
C SER A 84 20.56 5.34 -5.20
N GLY A 85 19.97 5.67 -6.35
CA GLY A 85 19.62 4.71 -7.40
C GLY A 85 18.39 3.85 -7.10
N ASN A 86 17.80 4.02 -5.90
CA ASN A 86 16.64 3.26 -5.44
C ASN A 86 15.44 4.16 -5.16
N CYS A 87 14.26 3.61 -5.44
CA CYS A 87 12.96 4.17 -5.09
C CYS A 87 12.30 3.29 -4.02
N LEU A 88 11.19 3.75 -3.46
CA LEU A 88 10.47 2.99 -2.45
C LEU A 88 9.20 2.36 -3.00
N GLU A 89 8.86 1.19 -2.46
CA GLU A 89 7.52 0.61 -2.54
C GLU A 89 7.11 0.13 -1.14
N LEU A 90 5.81 0.07 -0.88
CA LEU A 90 5.29 -0.59 0.32
C LEU A 90 4.92 -2.05 0.01
N ALA A 91 5.74 -2.97 0.53
CA ALA A 91 5.43 -4.38 0.55
C ALA A 91 4.41 -4.72 1.65
N ALA A 92 3.88 -5.95 1.60
CA ALA A 92 2.94 -6.46 2.59
C ALA A 92 3.50 -6.35 4.03
N ARG A 93 2.61 -6.34 5.03
CA ARG A 93 2.95 -6.09 6.45
C ARG A 93 3.59 -4.72 6.70
N GLY A 94 3.58 -3.84 5.70
CA GLY A 94 4.10 -2.49 5.82
C GLY A 94 5.62 -2.40 5.71
N ILE A 95 6.29 -3.32 5.02
CA ILE A 95 7.74 -3.23 4.82
C ILE A 95 8.06 -2.24 3.70
N LEU A 96 8.86 -1.21 3.97
CA LEU A 96 9.38 -0.29 2.95
C LEU A 96 10.58 -0.90 2.23
N ASN A 97 10.39 -1.33 0.99
CA ASN A 97 11.45 -1.89 0.15
C ASN A 97 12.12 -0.82 -0.69
N GLN A 98 13.42 -0.99 -0.92
CA GLN A 98 14.19 -0.21 -1.88
C GLN A 98 14.26 -0.96 -3.21
N VAL A 99 13.71 -0.37 -4.27
CA VAL A 99 13.61 -0.94 -5.62
C VAL A 99 14.45 -0.13 -6.61
N PRO A 100 15.32 -0.78 -7.41
CA PRO A 100 16.15 -0.07 -8.39
C PRO A 100 15.33 0.72 -9.42
N CYS A 101 15.68 1.99 -9.64
CA CYS A 101 14.88 2.88 -10.49
C CYS A 101 14.83 2.45 -11.96
N LYS A 102 15.95 1.97 -12.52
CA LYS A 102 16.15 1.80 -13.99
C LYS A 102 15.03 1.01 -14.65
N MET A 103 14.49 0.01 -13.96
CA MET A 103 13.45 -0.89 -14.48
C MET A 103 12.04 -0.51 -14.05
N THR A 104 11.88 0.37 -13.05
CA THR A 104 10.61 0.53 -12.32
C THR A 104 10.01 1.92 -12.43
N PHE A 105 10.81 2.99 -12.52
CA PHE A 105 10.33 4.38 -12.48
C PHE A 105 10.74 5.17 -13.72
N SER A 106 9.81 5.96 -14.27
CA SER A 106 10.04 6.68 -15.53
C SER A 106 10.96 7.88 -15.35
N ASN A 107 10.92 8.52 -14.19
CA ASN A 107 11.72 9.71 -13.86
C ASN A 107 11.80 9.90 -12.33
N GLY A 108 12.70 10.80 -11.90
CA GLY A 108 12.85 11.18 -10.49
C GLY A 108 13.61 10.16 -9.67
N CYS A 109 14.57 9.44 -10.26
CA CYS A 109 15.45 8.58 -9.47
C CYS A 109 16.45 9.44 -8.67
N PRO A 110 16.63 9.19 -7.36
CA PRO A 110 17.62 9.90 -6.57
C PRO A 110 19.04 9.49 -6.99
N GLU A 111 19.90 10.47 -7.28
CA GLU A 111 21.32 10.24 -7.58
C GLU A 111 22.19 10.19 -6.30
N THR A 112 21.67 10.75 -5.22
CA THR A 112 22.30 10.78 -3.89
C THR A 112 21.40 10.13 -2.86
N PHE A 113 21.94 9.81 -1.69
CA PHE A 113 21.12 9.44 -0.55
C PHE A 113 20.12 10.57 -0.24
N PHE A 114 18.96 10.22 0.30
CA PHE A 114 17.90 11.18 0.66
C PHE A 114 17.08 10.64 1.83
N PHE A 115 16.23 11.49 2.41
CA PHE A 115 15.36 11.10 3.52
C PHE A 115 13.88 11.01 3.12
N SER A 116 13.09 10.24 3.87
CA SER A 116 11.64 10.10 3.66
C SER A 116 10.86 11.40 3.43
N PRO A 117 11.11 12.54 4.12
CA PRO A 117 10.35 13.76 3.87
C PRO A 117 10.61 14.36 2.50
N GLU A 118 11.66 13.92 1.79
CA GLU A 118 12.03 14.39 0.46
C GLU A 118 11.45 13.52 -0.65
N LEU A 119 10.65 12.50 -0.33
CA LEU A 119 10.02 11.59 -1.30
C LEU A 119 9.18 12.33 -2.34
N TYR A 120 8.62 13.50 -2.02
CA TYR A 120 7.88 14.32 -3.00
C TYR A 120 8.74 14.79 -4.18
N ARG A 121 10.07 14.67 -4.10
CA ARG A 121 11.00 15.01 -5.19
C ARG A 121 11.31 13.83 -6.11
N TYR A 122 11.05 12.60 -5.67
CA TYR A 122 11.56 11.39 -6.31
C TYR A 122 10.45 10.37 -6.59
N CYS A 123 10.67 9.52 -7.61
CA CYS A 123 9.92 8.28 -7.83
C CYS A 123 8.40 8.41 -7.98
N LEU A 124 7.90 9.58 -8.38
CA LEU A 124 6.47 9.91 -8.45
C LEU A 124 5.72 9.19 -9.57
N LYS A 125 6.44 8.63 -10.55
CA LYS A 125 5.86 7.99 -11.74
C LYS A 125 6.47 6.61 -11.94
N VAL A 126 5.68 5.58 -11.69
CA VAL A 126 6.02 4.19 -12.03
C VAL A 126 5.94 4.03 -13.54
N LYS A 127 6.91 3.34 -14.14
CA LYS A 127 6.75 2.83 -15.51
C LYS A 127 5.63 1.81 -15.45
N GLN A 128 4.43 2.16 -15.91
CA GLN A 128 3.41 1.14 -16.09
C GLN A 128 3.99 0.12 -17.05
N ARG A 129 4.30 -1.09 -16.56
CA ARG A 129 4.44 -2.24 -17.47
C ARG A 129 3.10 -2.30 -18.16
N SER A 130 3.08 -2.09 -19.48
CA SER A 130 1.89 -2.28 -20.28
C SER A 130 1.25 -3.59 -19.83
N LYS A 131 -0.08 -3.61 -19.66
CA LYS A 131 -0.87 -4.79 -19.27
C LYS A 131 -0.52 -6.06 -20.09
N GLN A 132 0.21 -5.91 -21.19
CA GLN A 132 0.88 -6.94 -21.98
C GLN A 132 1.70 -7.96 -21.17
N THR A 133 2.54 -7.55 -20.21
CA THR A 133 3.49 -8.51 -19.59
C THR A 133 2.83 -9.45 -18.57
N GLN A 134 1.71 -9.06 -17.96
CA GLN A 134 0.99 -9.94 -17.02
C GLN A 134 0.18 -11.02 -17.75
N VAL A 135 -0.39 -10.69 -18.92
CA VAL A 135 -1.04 -11.69 -19.80
C VAL A 135 0.00 -12.70 -20.33
N GLN A 136 1.22 -12.25 -20.64
CA GLN A 136 2.26 -13.12 -21.17
C GLN A 136 2.85 -14.08 -20.13
N LYS A 137 2.87 -13.69 -18.84
CA LYS A 137 3.28 -14.59 -17.75
C LYS A 137 2.24 -15.68 -17.48
N ILE A 138 0.94 -15.36 -17.59
CA ILE A 138 -0.16 -16.32 -17.43
C ILE A 138 -0.19 -17.32 -18.61
N LEU A 139 0.24 -16.92 -19.81
CA LEU A 139 0.31 -17.82 -20.97
C LEU A 139 1.50 -18.80 -20.93
N LEU A 140 2.59 -18.46 -20.24
CA LEU A 140 3.79 -19.31 -20.14
C LEU A 140 3.74 -20.35 -19.01
N GLU A 141 2.84 -20.20 -18.03
CA GLU A 141 2.59 -21.20 -16.97
C GLU A 141 1.49 -22.21 -17.36
N ARG A 142 0.97 -22.13 -18.58
CA ARG A 142 -0.04 -23.04 -19.15
C ARG A 142 0.47 -23.88 -20.34
N ILE A 143 1.79 -23.92 -20.56
CA ILE A 143 2.46 -24.83 -21.51
C ILE A 143 3.29 -25.83 -20.72
#